data_AF-A0A7W5FBY6-F1
#
_entry.id   AF-A0A7W5FBY6-F1
#
_cell.length_a   1.000
_cell.length_b   1.000
_cell.length_c   1.000
_cell.angle_alpha   90.00
_cell.angle_beta   90.00
_cell.angle_gamma   90.00
#
_symmetry.space_group_name_H-M   'P 1'
#
loop_
_entity.id
_entity.type
_entity.pdbx_description
1 polymer ?
#
loop_
_entity_poly.entity_id
_entity_poly.type
_entity_poly.pdbx_seq_one_letter_code
_entity_poly.pdbx_strand_id
1 'polypeptide(L)'
;MTRMRLAGVVLAALTVVGGVNWAYTAQNDPAPVWTTSVAAQQVLPSTVPAAPTSTTGAPEQTPGKAAAGRSPAKPHRNATPAPFIQRFAGQPGADRQKAKRKPATPHRVAPTIDGCDRNYGTIAQCVPIAFPQGADDRCAWLREHGFTALKVVGKDRQRLDQNRNKIACDG
;
A
#
# COMPACT_ATOMS: atom_id res chain seq x y z
N MET A 1 69.36 -1.09 -44.18
CA MET A 1 68.86 0.25 -44.52
C MET A 1 68.16 0.83 -43.29
N THR A 2 68.90 1.66 -42.52
CA THR A 2 68.53 3.05 -42.11
C THR A 2 67.49 3.11 -40.96
N ARG A 3 67.90 3.16 -39.69
CA ARG A 3 68.37 4.31 -38.84
C ARG A 3 67.28 5.33 -38.45
N MET A 4 67.15 5.52 -37.12
CA MET A 4 66.45 6.53 -36.30
C MET A 4 66.44 7.97 -36.82
N ARG A 5 65.40 8.75 -36.43
CA ARG A 5 65.45 10.16 -35.94
C ARG A 5 64.31 10.38 -34.91
N LEU A 6 64.59 10.69 -33.64
CA LEU A 6 64.83 12.02 -33.01
C LEU A 6 63.58 12.94 -33.05
N ALA A 7 62.96 13.20 -31.88
CA ALA A 7 62.99 14.48 -31.13
C ALA A 7 62.36 15.65 -31.92
N GLY A 8 61.30 16.34 -31.52
CA GLY A 8 60.84 16.77 -30.20
C GLY A 8 60.64 18.29 -30.28
N VAL A 9 59.49 18.85 -29.89
CA VAL A 9 59.34 20.26 -29.48
C VAL A 9 58.20 20.37 -28.48
N VAL A 10 58.54 20.99 -27.35
CA VAL A 10 57.70 21.46 -26.24
C VAL A 10 57.13 22.82 -26.61
N LEU A 11 55.86 23.11 -26.31
CA LEU A 11 55.49 24.44 -25.83
C LEU A 11 54.17 24.43 -25.05
N ALA A 12 54.27 24.97 -23.84
CA ALA A 12 53.20 25.15 -22.86
C ALA A 12 52.27 26.32 -23.24
N ALA A 13 51.00 26.20 -22.89
CA ALA A 13 50.11 27.34 -22.70
C ALA A 13 49.37 27.18 -21.37
N LEU A 14 49.90 27.88 -20.36
CA LEU A 14 49.22 28.21 -19.11
C LEU A 14 48.05 29.15 -19.42
N THR A 15 46.82 28.74 -19.11
CA THR A 15 45.69 29.66 -18.98
C THR A 15 45.14 29.61 -17.55
N VAL A 16 45.67 30.54 -16.76
CA VAL A 16 44.97 31.49 -15.88
C VAL A 16 43.74 31.00 -15.10
N VAL A 17 43.96 30.99 -13.78
CA VAL A 17 43.01 31.08 -12.67
C VAL A 17 41.97 32.18 -12.87
N GLY A 18 40.68 31.90 -12.62
CA GLY A 18 39.71 32.96 -12.35
C GLY A 18 38.23 32.58 -12.40
N GLY A 19 37.64 32.39 -11.22
CA GLY A 19 36.20 32.61 -10.96
C GLY A 19 35.26 31.47 -11.35
N VAL A 20 34.20 31.12 -10.62
CA VAL A 20 33.58 31.71 -9.44
C VAL A 20 32.89 30.56 -8.70
N ASN A 21 33.36 30.21 -7.50
CA ASN A 21 32.67 29.26 -6.64
C ASN A 21 31.57 30.03 -5.90
N TRP A 22 30.40 30.16 -6.52
CA TRP A 22 29.21 30.58 -5.79
C TRP A 22 28.80 29.45 -4.87
N ALA A 23 28.86 29.75 -3.57
CA ALA A 23 28.30 28.95 -2.51
C ALA A 23 26.86 28.57 -2.86
N TYR A 24 26.62 27.27 -3.05
CA TYR A 24 25.28 26.69 -2.98
C TYR A 24 24.84 26.74 -1.52
N THR A 25 24.41 27.91 -1.07
CA THR A 25 23.59 27.99 0.14
C THR A 25 22.28 27.31 -0.20
N ALA A 26 22.02 26.17 0.44
CA ALA A 26 20.74 25.51 0.44
C ALA A 26 19.68 26.50 0.99
N GLN A 27 19.01 27.19 0.08
CA GLN A 27 17.80 27.93 0.35
C GLN A 27 16.72 26.88 0.64
N ASN A 28 16.48 26.60 1.92
CA ASN A 28 15.27 25.92 2.36
C ASN A 28 14.11 26.88 2.14
N ASP A 29 13.59 26.92 0.91
CA ASP A 29 12.28 27.50 0.66
C ASP A 29 11.23 26.60 1.33
N PRO A 30 10.42 27.11 2.28
CA PRO A 30 9.24 26.39 2.69
C PRO A 30 8.32 26.29 1.46
N ALA A 31 8.06 25.07 1.02
CA ALA A 31 7.15 24.81 -0.08
C ALA A 31 5.82 25.57 0.14
N PRO A 32 5.22 26.14 -0.92
CA PRO A 32 3.89 26.73 -0.81
C PRO A 32 2.93 25.67 -0.30
N VAL A 33 2.32 25.92 0.86
CA VAL A 33 1.18 25.15 1.36
C VAL A 33 0.03 25.34 0.38
N TRP A 34 -0.15 24.37 -0.50
CA TRP A 34 -1.35 24.25 -1.31
C TRP A 34 -2.51 23.99 -0.35
N THR A 35 -3.32 25.02 -0.10
CA THR A 35 -4.68 24.86 0.41
C THR A 35 -5.46 24.11 -0.66
N THR A 36 -5.51 22.79 -0.53
CA THR A 36 -6.43 21.96 -1.30
C THR A 36 -7.83 22.36 -0.88
N SER A 37 -8.55 23.03 -1.78
CA SER A 37 -10.00 23.18 -1.69
C SER A 37 -10.58 21.77 -1.62
N VAL A 38 -11.14 21.42 -0.46
CA VAL A 38 -11.89 20.18 -0.28
C VAL A 38 -13.12 20.28 -1.18
N ALA A 39 -12.97 19.75 -2.39
CA ALA A 39 -14.07 19.53 -3.30
C ALA A 39 -15.05 18.55 -2.66
N ALA A 40 -16.32 18.97 -2.64
CA ALA A 40 -17.54 18.19 -2.49
C ALA A 40 -17.38 16.73 -2.03
N GLN A 41 -17.80 16.44 -0.79
CA GLN A 41 -18.11 15.09 -0.36
C GLN A 41 -19.19 14.54 -1.31
N GLN A 42 -18.79 13.65 -2.22
CA GLN A 42 -19.75 12.83 -2.93
C GLN A 42 -20.35 11.85 -1.92
N VAL A 43 -21.65 12.00 -1.69
CA VAL A 43 -22.46 11.08 -0.90
C VAL A 43 -22.53 9.76 -1.69
N LEU A 44 -21.72 8.78 -1.29
CA LEU A 44 -21.84 7.42 -1.82
C LEU A 44 -23.12 6.77 -1.26
N PRO A 45 -23.96 6.13 -2.09
CA PRO A 45 -25.08 5.34 -1.61
C PRO A 45 -24.56 4.11 -0.84
N SER A 46 -24.76 4.12 0.48
CA SER A 46 -24.53 2.97 1.33
C SER A 46 -25.55 1.89 1.03
N THR A 47 -25.20 0.96 0.15
CA THR A 47 -25.96 -0.29 -0.03
C THR A 47 -25.47 -1.25 1.04
N VAL A 48 -26.21 -1.35 2.15
CA VAL A 48 -25.89 -2.28 3.24
C VAL A 48 -26.26 -3.70 2.80
N PRO A 49 -25.33 -4.67 2.73
CA PRO A 49 -25.69 -6.06 2.52
C PRO A 49 -26.40 -6.61 3.77
N ALA A 50 -27.50 -7.33 3.55
CA ALA A 50 -28.27 -7.99 4.59
C ALA A 50 -27.40 -8.98 5.37
N ALA A 51 -27.37 -8.84 6.70
CA ALA A 51 -26.64 -9.74 7.58
C ALA A 51 -27.29 -11.13 7.62
N PRO A 52 -26.51 -12.23 7.61
CA PRO A 52 -27.04 -13.58 7.80
C PRO A 52 -27.52 -13.78 9.23
N THR A 53 -28.70 -14.38 9.37
CA THR A 53 -29.33 -14.71 10.66
C THR A 53 -28.66 -15.94 11.27
N SER A 54 -27.67 -15.74 12.13
CA SER A 54 -27.14 -16.81 12.98
C SER A 54 -28.10 -17.10 14.13
N THR A 55 -28.81 -18.21 14.05
CA THR A 55 -29.57 -18.80 15.15
C THR A 55 -28.60 -19.50 16.10
N THR A 56 -28.41 -18.96 17.31
CA THR A 56 -27.68 -19.64 18.38
C THR A 56 -28.41 -19.49 19.70
N GLY A 57 -28.88 -20.64 20.21
CA GLY A 57 -28.80 -21.04 21.62
C GLY A 57 -29.50 -20.16 22.65
N ALA A 58 -30.70 -20.58 23.05
CA ALA A 58 -31.39 -20.15 24.25
C ALA A 58 -30.57 -20.47 25.52
N PRO A 59 -30.64 -19.61 26.56
CA PRO A 59 -30.62 -20.07 27.93
C PRO A 59 -32.04 -20.06 28.51
N GLU A 60 -32.37 -21.20 29.08
CA GLU A 60 -33.53 -21.49 29.91
C GLU A 60 -33.73 -20.42 31.00
N GLN A 61 -34.92 -19.80 31.05
CA GLN A 61 -35.36 -18.97 32.16
C GLN A 61 -36.66 -19.56 32.73
N THR A 62 -36.58 -19.91 34.01
CA THR A 62 -37.63 -20.39 34.92
C THR A 62 -38.85 -19.45 34.94
N PRO A 63 -40.09 -19.96 35.08
CA PRO A 63 -41.31 -19.22 34.73
C PRO A 63 -41.73 -18.22 35.82
N GLY A 64 -41.49 -16.93 35.56
CA GLY A 64 -42.08 -15.81 36.28
C GLY A 64 -43.32 -15.28 35.56
N LYS A 65 -44.50 -15.67 36.06
CA LYS A 65 -45.84 -15.03 35.96
C LYS A 65 -46.10 -14.15 34.72
N ALA A 66 -46.85 -14.71 33.78
CA ALA A 66 -47.35 -14.07 32.57
C ALA A 66 -48.10 -12.74 32.85
N ALA A 67 -47.52 -11.63 32.39
CA ALA A 67 -48.29 -10.45 32.02
C ALA A 67 -48.69 -10.59 30.55
N ALA A 68 -49.98 -10.42 30.29
CA ALA A 68 -50.63 -10.62 29.01
C ALA A 68 -49.90 -9.91 27.85
N GLY A 69 -49.79 -10.65 26.73
CA GLY A 69 -49.07 -10.23 25.54
C GLY A 69 -49.56 -8.90 24.98
N ARG A 70 -48.60 -8.01 24.71
CA ARG A 70 -48.77 -6.91 23.77
C ARG A 70 -48.11 -7.36 22.47
N SER A 71 -48.91 -7.64 21.44
CA SER A 71 -48.40 -7.83 20.08
C SER A 71 -47.49 -6.65 19.71
N PRO A 72 -46.35 -6.89 19.03
CA PRO A 72 -45.53 -5.79 18.56
C PRO A 72 -46.38 -4.96 17.58
N ALA A 73 -46.59 -3.69 17.93
CA ALA A 73 -47.27 -2.75 17.05
C ALA A 73 -46.55 -2.69 15.70
N LYS A 74 -47.32 -2.69 14.61
CA LYS A 74 -46.79 -2.52 13.24
C LYS A 74 -45.93 -1.24 13.21
N PRO A 75 -44.68 -1.29 12.70
CA PRO A 75 -43.83 -0.10 12.66
C PRO A 75 -44.51 1.00 11.83
N HIS A 76 -44.73 2.16 12.46
CA HIS A 76 -45.20 3.35 11.77
C HIS A 76 -44.15 3.74 10.72
N ARG A 77 -44.56 3.93 9.46
CA ARG A 77 -43.65 4.21 8.32
C ARG A 77 -42.84 5.51 8.45
N ASN A 78 -43.13 6.32 9.47
CA ASN A 78 -42.52 7.62 9.75
C ASN A 78 -41.96 7.72 11.18
N ALA A 79 -41.70 6.60 11.85
CA ALA A 79 -41.04 6.64 13.15
C ALA A 79 -39.55 6.98 12.95
N THR A 80 -39.08 8.05 13.59
CA THR A 80 -37.65 8.35 13.67
C THR A 80 -36.94 7.13 14.29
N PRO A 81 -35.98 6.50 13.59
CA PRO A 81 -35.30 5.34 14.13
C PRO A 81 -34.55 5.74 15.41
N ALA A 82 -34.65 4.91 16.44
CA ALA A 82 -33.90 5.11 17.67
C ALA A 82 -32.39 5.17 17.34
N PRO A 83 -31.60 5.99 18.06
CA PRO A 83 -30.16 6.07 17.82
C PRO A 83 -29.51 4.70 18.04
N PHE A 84 -28.67 4.28 17.09
CA PHE A 84 -27.88 3.06 17.22
C PHE A 84 -26.75 3.29 18.24
N ILE A 85 -26.95 2.84 19.48
CA ILE A 85 -25.91 2.88 20.50
C ILE A 85 -24.97 1.70 20.29
N GLN A 86 -23.72 1.99 19.96
CA GLN A 86 -22.69 0.95 19.92
C GLN A 86 -22.48 0.42 21.34
N ARG A 87 -22.65 -0.90 21.52
CA ARG A 87 -22.68 -1.57 22.84
C ARG A 87 -21.45 -1.31 23.72
N PHE A 88 -20.32 -0.90 23.15
CA PHE A 88 -19.14 -0.51 23.91
C PHE A 88 -19.37 0.73 24.79
N ALA A 89 -20.25 1.64 24.38
CA ALA A 89 -20.55 2.86 25.13
C ALA A 89 -21.53 2.62 26.28
N GLY A 90 -22.23 1.48 26.29
CA GLY A 90 -23.23 1.14 27.31
C GLY A 90 -22.65 0.55 28.59
N GLN A 91 -21.34 0.33 28.68
CA GLN A 91 -20.68 -0.18 29.88
C GLN A 91 -19.48 0.69 30.29
N PRO A 92 -19.72 1.96 30.69
CA PRO A 92 -18.68 2.73 31.37
C PRO A 92 -18.30 1.99 32.66
N GLY A 93 -17.02 1.62 32.78
CA GLY A 93 -16.49 0.89 33.94
C GLY A 93 -16.22 -0.60 33.74
N ALA A 94 -16.43 -1.15 32.53
CA ALA A 94 -15.92 -2.48 32.22
C ALA A 94 -14.38 -2.49 32.29
N ASP A 95 -13.81 -3.52 32.91
CA ASP A 95 -12.36 -3.67 33.02
C ASP A 95 -11.72 -3.71 31.63
N ARG A 96 -10.60 -2.98 31.49
CA ARG A 96 -9.82 -3.03 30.25
C ARG A 96 -9.33 -4.45 30.03
N GLN A 97 -9.51 -4.96 28.81
CA GLN A 97 -8.90 -6.23 28.44
C GLN A 97 -7.38 -6.14 28.58
N LYS A 98 -6.80 -7.11 29.29
CA LYS A 98 -5.34 -7.20 29.46
C LYS A 98 -4.70 -7.47 28.10
N ALA A 99 -3.61 -6.78 27.81
CA ALA A 99 -2.84 -7.02 26.60
C ALA A 99 -2.38 -8.48 26.56
N LYS A 100 -2.60 -9.15 25.42
CA LYS A 100 -2.06 -10.49 25.19
C LYS A 100 -0.53 -10.39 25.06
N ARG A 101 0.18 -11.46 25.44
CA ARG A 101 1.63 -11.55 25.24
C ARG A 101 1.95 -11.43 23.75
N LYS A 102 2.96 -10.62 23.42
CA LYS A 102 3.49 -10.54 22.06
C LYS A 102 3.98 -11.92 21.63
N PRO A 103 3.74 -12.35 20.38
CA PRO A 103 4.32 -13.59 19.87
C PRO A 103 5.84 -13.58 20.05
N ALA A 104 6.38 -14.64 20.65
CA ALA A 104 7.83 -14.78 20.85
C ALA A 104 8.57 -14.99 19.53
N THR A 105 7.90 -15.57 18.53
CA THR A 105 8.45 -15.85 17.21
C THR A 105 7.93 -14.86 16.18
N PRO A 106 8.79 -14.32 15.29
CA PRO A 106 8.34 -13.53 14.14
C PRO A 106 7.36 -14.33 13.28
N HIS A 107 6.19 -13.77 13.01
CA HIS A 107 5.23 -14.38 12.11
C HIS A 107 5.71 -14.18 10.66
N ARG A 108 5.99 -15.29 9.97
CA ARG A 108 6.39 -15.26 8.55
C ARG A 108 5.14 -15.09 7.71
N VAL A 109 4.95 -13.89 7.17
CA VAL A 109 3.91 -13.65 6.16
C VAL A 109 4.47 -14.05 4.80
N ALA A 110 3.71 -14.82 4.01
CA ALA A 110 4.13 -15.15 2.66
C ALA A 110 4.22 -13.86 1.81
N PRO A 111 5.24 -13.72 0.94
CA PRO A 111 5.44 -12.50 0.14
C PRO A 111 4.36 -12.26 -0.93
N THR A 112 3.36 -13.14 -1.01
CA THR A 112 2.34 -13.20 -2.08
C THR A 112 0.90 -13.03 -1.58
N ILE A 113 0.68 -12.70 -0.31
CA ILE A 113 -0.69 -12.61 0.25
C ILE A 113 -1.54 -11.55 -0.47
N ASP A 114 -0.92 -10.46 -0.91
CA ASP A 114 -1.63 -9.34 -1.54
C ASP A 114 -1.91 -9.57 -3.04
N GLY A 115 -1.56 -10.74 -3.59
CA GLY A 115 -1.53 -10.96 -5.05
C GLY A 115 -0.34 -10.29 -5.75
N CYS A 116 0.49 -9.57 -4.99
CA CYS A 116 1.72 -8.92 -5.43
C CYS A 116 2.93 -9.83 -5.21
N ASP A 117 3.88 -9.81 -6.13
CA ASP A 117 5.19 -10.39 -5.96
C ASP A 117 6.17 -9.36 -5.43
N ARG A 118 6.44 -9.44 -4.13
CA ARG A 118 7.37 -8.56 -3.42
C ARG A 118 8.85 -8.81 -3.78
N ASN A 119 9.17 -9.76 -4.67
CA ASN A 119 10.55 -9.98 -5.11
C ASN A 119 11.04 -8.98 -6.16
N TYR A 120 10.16 -8.13 -6.70
CA TYR A 120 10.46 -7.15 -7.72
C TYR A 120 10.12 -5.74 -7.26
N GLY A 121 10.98 -4.78 -7.64
CA GLY A 121 10.77 -3.36 -7.41
C GLY A 121 11.07 -2.89 -5.99
N THR A 122 10.47 -1.77 -5.62
CA THR A 122 10.53 -1.19 -4.27
C THR A 122 9.41 -1.71 -3.37
N ILE A 123 9.44 -1.37 -2.08
CA ILE A 123 8.39 -1.74 -1.12
C ILE A 123 7.00 -1.23 -1.56
N ALA A 124 6.94 -0.14 -2.31
CA ALA A 124 5.69 0.45 -2.79
C ALA A 124 5.20 -0.15 -4.11
N GLN A 125 6.03 -0.89 -4.84
CA GLN A 125 5.66 -1.48 -6.13
C GLN A 125 5.04 -2.87 -5.93
N CYS A 126 3.91 -3.09 -6.60
CA CYS A 126 3.20 -4.38 -6.61
C CYS A 126 3.24 -4.95 -8.02
N VAL A 127 4.17 -5.88 -8.27
CA VAL A 127 4.19 -6.65 -9.52
C VAL A 127 3.15 -7.78 -9.41
N PRO A 128 2.21 -7.95 -10.35
CA PRO A 128 1.24 -9.04 -10.28
C PRO A 128 1.93 -10.40 -10.27
N ILE A 129 1.45 -11.35 -9.47
CA ILE A 129 1.92 -12.75 -9.53
C ILE A 129 1.36 -13.46 -10.76
N ALA A 130 0.15 -13.09 -11.16
CA ALA A 130 -0.53 -13.60 -12.34
C ALA A 130 -0.87 -12.42 -13.25
N PHE A 131 -0.47 -12.54 -14.52
CA PHE A 131 -0.81 -11.58 -15.56
C PHE A 131 -2.21 -11.87 -16.10
N PRO A 132 -2.94 -10.85 -16.59
CA PRO A 132 -4.23 -11.07 -17.23
C PRO A 132 -4.10 -11.93 -18.49
N GLN A 133 -5.20 -12.56 -18.89
CA GLN A 133 -5.25 -13.31 -20.15
C GLN A 133 -4.96 -12.38 -21.34
N GLY A 134 -4.12 -12.84 -22.27
CA GLY A 134 -3.67 -12.04 -23.43
C GLY A 134 -2.38 -11.24 -23.21
N ALA A 135 -1.79 -11.28 -22.01
CA ALA A 135 -0.46 -10.75 -21.76
C ALA A 135 0.62 -11.80 -22.08
N ASP A 136 0.89 -12.02 -23.37
CA ASP A 136 1.87 -13.00 -23.85
C ASP A 136 3.31 -12.61 -23.51
N ASP A 137 3.61 -11.30 -23.59
CA ASP A 137 4.86 -10.72 -23.12
C ASP A 137 4.63 -9.97 -21.80
N ARG A 138 5.07 -10.61 -20.71
CA ARG A 138 5.00 -10.05 -19.35
C ARG A 138 5.77 -8.75 -19.23
N CYS A 139 6.92 -8.62 -19.89
CA CYS A 139 7.75 -7.44 -19.82
C CYS A 139 7.16 -6.28 -20.64
N ALA A 140 6.56 -6.56 -21.80
CA ALA A 140 5.78 -5.57 -22.52
C ALA A 140 4.59 -5.08 -21.68
N TRP A 141 3.82 -6.00 -21.11
CA TRP A 141 2.68 -5.66 -20.26
C TRP A 141 3.11 -4.77 -19.07
N LEU A 142 4.20 -5.13 -18.38
CA LEU A 142 4.73 -4.34 -17.27
C LEU A 142 5.11 -2.92 -17.69
N ARG A 143 5.80 -2.77 -18.83
CA ARG A 143 6.17 -1.46 -19.36
C ARG A 143 4.95 -0.60 -19.71
N GLU A 144 3.94 -1.19 -20.36
CA GLU A 144 2.69 -0.51 -20.72
C GLU A 144 1.92 -0.02 -19.48
N HIS A 145 2.04 -0.74 -18.36
CA HIS A 145 1.39 -0.40 -17.09
C HIS A 145 2.29 0.45 -16.17
N GLY A 146 3.39 1.01 -16.69
CA GLY A 146 4.23 1.98 -16.00
C GLY A 146 5.26 1.38 -15.04
N PHE A 147 5.46 0.07 -15.06
CA PHE A 147 6.54 -0.56 -14.31
C PHE A 147 7.86 -0.39 -15.07
N THR A 148 8.74 0.46 -14.54
CA THR A 148 10.08 0.70 -15.09
C THR A 148 11.14 0.41 -14.03
N ALA A 149 12.33 -0.02 -14.48
CA ALA A 149 13.49 -0.29 -13.62
C ALA A 149 13.18 -1.21 -12.41
N LEU A 150 12.51 -2.34 -12.67
CA LEU A 150 12.13 -3.29 -11.62
C LEU A 150 13.36 -4.03 -11.09
N LYS A 151 13.90 -3.56 -9.96
CA LYS A 151 15.00 -4.24 -9.26
C LYS A 151 14.55 -5.59 -8.73
N VAL A 152 15.30 -6.65 -9.00
CA VAL A 152 15.05 -7.98 -8.42
C VAL A 152 15.72 -8.06 -7.05
N VAL A 153 14.93 -7.94 -5.98
CA VAL A 153 15.42 -7.97 -4.59
C VAL A 153 15.48 -9.38 -4.00
N GLY A 154 14.68 -10.30 -4.55
CA GLY A 154 14.59 -11.67 -4.07
C GLY A 154 14.90 -12.70 -5.15
N LYS A 155 14.20 -13.83 -5.07
CA LYS A 155 14.28 -14.86 -6.11
C LYS A 155 13.46 -14.40 -7.32
N ASP A 156 14.05 -14.51 -8.51
CA ASP A 156 13.34 -14.27 -9.78
C ASP A 156 12.35 -15.43 -10.05
N ARG A 157 11.17 -15.36 -9.43
CA ARG A 157 10.14 -16.41 -9.51
C ARG A 157 9.41 -16.40 -10.85
N GLN A 158 9.23 -15.23 -11.42
CA GLN A 158 8.47 -14.99 -12.64
C GLN A 158 9.33 -14.97 -13.89
N ARG A 159 10.66 -15.11 -13.75
CA ARG A 159 11.64 -15.14 -14.84
C ARG A 159 11.62 -13.85 -15.68
N LEU A 160 11.52 -12.71 -15.00
CA LEU A 160 11.50 -11.40 -15.64
C LEU A 160 12.92 -10.85 -15.87
N ASP A 161 13.93 -11.43 -15.21
CA ASP A 161 15.35 -11.08 -15.34
C ASP A 161 16.10 -12.25 -15.99
N GLN A 162 16.01 -12.33 -17.32
CA GLN A 162 16.56 -13.46 -18.09
C GLN A 162 18.09 -13.45 -18.11
N ASN A 163 18.70 -12.26 -18.16
CA ASN A 163 20.16 -12.08 -18.18
C ASN A 163 20.78 -12.14 -16.77
N ARG A 164 19.95 -12.19 -15.71
CA ARG A 164 20.32 -12.30 -14.29
C ARG A 164 21.12 -11.12 -13.76
N ASN A 165 20.92 -9.93 -14.33
CA ASN A 165 21.64 -8.73 -13.92
C ASN A 165 20.97 -7.98 -12.75
N LYS A 166 19.93 -8.56 -12.16
CA LYS A 166 19.12 -8.00 -11.07
C LYS A 166 18.19 -6.86 -11.48
N ILE A 167 17.95 -6.68 -12.77
CA ILE A 167 16.98 -5.75 -13.32
C ILE A 167 16.02 -6.56 -14.19
N ALA A 168 14.75 -6.56 -13.82
CA ALA A 168 13.72 -7.22 -14.60
C ALA A 168 13.35 -6.36 -15.82
N CYS A 169 13.13 -7.02 -16.96
CA CYS A 169 12.61 -6.43 -18.20
C CYS A 169 13.49 -5.29 -18.76
N ASP A 170 14.81 -5.49 -18.77
CA ASP A 170 15.80 -4.53 -19.23
C ASP A 170 16.31 -4.77 -20.67
N GLY A 171 15.87 -5.86 -21.31
CA GLY A 171 16.24 -6.27 -22.67
C GLY A 171 15.10 -6.25 -23.67
#